data_AF-A0AAV7TNG0-F1
#
_entry.id   AF-A0AAV7TNG0-F1
#
_cell.length_a   1.000
_cell.length_b   1.000
_cell.length_c   1.000
_cell.angle_alpha   90.00
_cell.angle_beta   90.00
_cell.angle_gamma   90.00
#
_symmetry.space_group_name_H-M   'P 1'
#
loop_
_entity.id
_entity.type
_entity.pdbx_description
1 polymer ?
#
loop_
_entity_poly.entity_id
_entity_poly.type
_entity_poly.pdbx_seq_one_letter_code
_entity_poly.pdbx_strand_id
1 'polypeptide(L)'
;MRLCIPAGDSSSILKFSTSFEDCRHLLELAKSLGVEVIGISFHVVTGCQNPQIFTHSIADARLVFAMAEKLGCKMHVLDIGGGFPGTEDGIVCFEEFADVTTSALNKYFPENCRVEVITEPGRYYVESAFLLPARIIGKKDGVEASCGK
;
A
#
# COMPACT_ATOMS: atom_id res chain seq x y z
N MET A 1 6.95 5.57 16.29
CA MET A 1 6.00 4.58 15.70
C MET A 1 5.28 5.21 14.51
N ARG A 2 4.87 4.41 13.51
CA ARG A 2 3.98 4.84 12.43
C ARG A 2 2.59 4.22 12.64
N LEU A 3 1.52 4.99 12.46
CA LEU A 3 0.15 4.48 12.52
C LEU A 3 -0.27 3.99 11.13
N CYS A 4 -0.76 2.76 11.03
CA CYS A 4 -1.19 2.19 9.76
C CYS A 4 -2.67 2.48 9.49
N ILE A 5 -2.98 3.04 8.32
CA ILE A 5 -4.34 3.31 7.85
C ILE A 5 -4.70 2.46 6.62
N PRO A 6 -5.98 2.28 6.30
CA PRO A 6 -6.40 1.48 5.15
C PRO A 6 -6.00 2.17 3.85
N ALA A 7 -5.71 1.37 2.82
CA ALA A 7 -5.53 1.86 1.46
C ALA A 7 -6.84 1.75 0.66
N GLY A 8 -7.56 2.87 0.52
CA GLY A 8 -8.86 3.00 -0.15
C GLY A 8 -10.00 2.16 0.44
N ASP A 9 -11.10 2.03 -0.32
CA ASP A 9 -12.40 1.51 0.17
C ASP A 9 -12.47 -0.02 0.39
N SER A 10 -11.34 -0.72 0.27
CA SER A 10 -11.30 -2.18 0.36
C SER A 10 -11.33 -2.63 1.82
N SER A 11 -12.53 -2.78 2.37
CA SER A 11 -12.79 -3.28 3.73
C SER A 11 -12.33 -4.72 3.99
N SER A 12 -11.67 -5.40 3.06
CA SER A 12 -11.62 -6.87 3.06
C SER A 12 -10.28 -7.58 3.29
N ILE A 13 -9.10 -6.94 3.36
CA ILE A 13 -7.83 -7.73 3.54
C ILE A 13 -6.77 -7.16 4.52
N LEU A 14 -6.82 -5.92 4.98
CA LEU A 14 -5.76 -5.42 5.88
C LEU A 14 -6.08 -5.66 7.36
N LYS A 15 -5.73 -6.85 7.85
CA LYS A 15 -5.71 -7.21 9.29
C LYS A 15 -4.91 -6.24 10.19
N PHE A 16 -4.18 -5.30 9.60
CA PHE A 16 -3.15 -4.49 10.26
C PHE A 16 -3.38 -2.98 10.15
N SER A 17 -4.50 -2.53 9.58
CA SER A 17 -4.86 -1.11 9.48
C SER A 17 -5.92 -0.71 10.49
N THR A 18 -5.83 0.52 11.00
CA THR A 18 -6.81 1.11 11.91
C THR A 18 -7.83 1.95 11.14
N SER A 19 -9.12 1.90 11.48
CA SER A 19 -10.12 2.77 10.88
C SER A 19 -9.89 4.25 11.21
N PHE A 20 -10.52 5.15 10.46
CA PHE A 20 -10.40 6.59 10.71
C PHE A 20 -10.96 7.01 12.07
N GLU A 21 -12.05 6.36 12.52
CA GLU A 21 -12.67 6.60 13.81
C GLU A 21 -11.71 6.28 14.96
N ASP A 22 -10.98 5.16 14.82
CA ASP A 22 -10.05 4.67 15.83
C ASP A 22 -8.71 5.41 15.81
N CYS A 23 -8.32 6.03 14.68
CA CYS A 23 -7.08 6.79 14.57
C CYS A 23 -6.92 7.85 15.66
N ARG A 24 -8.01 8.57 15.96
CA ARG A 24 -8.00 9.60 17.02
C ARG A 24 -7.70 8.98 18.38
N HIS A 25 -8.41 7.91 18.71
CA HIS A 25 -8.28 7.24 20.00
C HIS A 25 -6.86 6.69 20.19
N LEU A 26 -6.28 6.09 19.14
CA LEU A 26 -4.91 5.60 19.19
C LEU A 26 -3.88 6.71 19.34
N LEU A 27 -4.07 7.88 18.71
CA LEU A 27 -3.18 9.02 18.89
C LEU A 27 -3.24 9.57 20.32
N GLU A 28 -4.44 9.70 20.88
CA GLU A 28 -4.64 10.11 22.28
C GLU A 28 -4.03 9.10 23.26
N LEU A 29 -4.21 7.81 23.02
CA LEU A 29 -3.62 6.73 23.81
C LEU A 29 -2.09 6.71 23.71
N ALA A 30 -1.53 6.84 22.51
CA ALA A 30 -0.08 6.89 22.32
C ALA A 30 0.52 8.06 23.11
N LYS A 31 -0.13 9.22 23.09
CA LYS A 31 0.26 10.39 23.87
C LYS A 31 0.20 10.14 25.38
N SER A 32 -0.86 9.49 25.88
CA SER A 32 -0.99 9.19 27.32
C SER A 32 0.04 8.16 27.80
N LEU A 33 0.49 7.28 26.90
CA LEU A 33 1.55 6.30 27.15
C LEU A 33 2.97 6.84 26.91
N GLY A 34 3.12 8.10 26.45
CA GLY A 34 4.42 8.68 26.12
C GLY A 34 5.07 8.07 24.87
N VAL A 35 4.30 7.40 24.03
CA VAL A 35 4.75 6.82 22.75
C VAL A 35 4.67 7.89 21.67
N GLU A 36 5.80 8.17 21.03
CA GLU A 36 5.84 9.12 19.93
C GLU A 36 5.35 8.49 18.61
N VAL A 37 4.27 9.05 18.07
CA VAL A 37 3.79 8.75 16.72
C VAL A 37 4.39 9.75 15.75
N ILE A 38 5.31 9.29 14.91
CA ILE A 38 6.11 10.12 14.00
C ILE A 38 5.56 10.18 12.58
N GLY A 39 4.56 9.36 12.26
CA GLY A 39 4.10 9.24 10.89
C GLY A 39 2.93 8.30 10.68
N ILE A 40 2.51 8.23 9.42
CA ILE A 40 1.44 7.36 8.92
C ILE A 40 2.02 6.40 7.89
N SER A 41 1.50 5.17 7.87
CA SER A 41 1.74 4.21 6.80
C SER A 41 0.43 3.72 6.20
N PHE A 42 0.44 3.35 4.93
CA PHE A 42 -0.59 2.53 4.30
C PHE A 42 0.06 1.53 3.36
N HIS A 43 -0.69 0.52 2.91
CA HIS A 43 -0.15 -0.48 1.99
C HIS A 43 -1.17 -0.85 0.93
N VAL A 44 -0.83 -0.62 -0.34
CA VAL A 44 -1.64 -1.05 -1.47
C VAL A 44 -1.39 -2.54 -1.73
N VAL A 45 -2.46 -3.33 -1.80
CA VAL A 45 -2.36 -4.77 -2.02
C VAL A 45 -1.73 -5.08 -3.39
N THR A 46 -0.84 -6.06 -3.40
CA THR A 46 -0.23 -6.61 -4.63
C THR A 46 -1.31 -7.00 -5.65
N GLY A 47 -1.11 -6.61 -6.90
CA GLY A 47 -2.06 -6.90 -8.00
C GLY A 47 -3.20 -5.90 -8.12
N CYS A 48 -3.22 -4.81 -7.33
CA CYS A 48 -4.11 -3.68 -7.60
C CYS A 48 -3.83 -3.12 -8.99
N GLN A 49 -4.89 -2.92 -9.79
CA GLN A 49 -4.81 -2.38 -11.15
C GLN A 49 -5.33 -0.94 -11.25
N ASN A 50 -5.62 -0.30 -10.11
CA ASN A 50 -6.13 1.06 -10.06
C ASN A 50 -5.13 1.99 -9.36
N PRO A 51 -4.31 2.75 -10.10
CA PRO A 51 -3.37 3.72 -9.53
C PRO A 51 -3.99 4.75 -8.59
N GLN A 52 -5.28 5.10 -8.79
CA GLN A 52 -5.96 6.11 -7.98
C GLN A 52 -6.09 5.73 -6.51
N ILE A 53 -5.87 4.45 -6.17
CA ILE A 53 -5.78 4.00 -4.79
C ILE A 53 -4.69 4.75 -4.01
N PHE A 54 -3.56 5.10 -4.64
CA PHE A 54 -2.51 5.89 -4.01
C PHE A 54 -2.98 7.32 -3.75
N THR A 55 -3.70 7.94 -4.70
CA THR A 55 -4.29 9.28 -4.51
C THR A 55 -5.20 9.31 -3.29
N HIS A 56 -6.12 8.35 -3.18
CA HIS A 56 -7.05 8.27 -2.05
C HIS A 56 -6.30 8.03 -0.73
N SER A 57 -5.37 7.07 -0.70
CA SER A 57 -4.62 6.72 0.51
C SER A 57 -3.71 7.86 1.00
N ILE A 58 -3.13 8.63 0.08
CA ILE A 58 -2.33 9.82 0.40
C ILE A 58 -3.22 10.96 0.93
N ALA A 59 -4.40 11.18 0.34
CA ALA A 59 -5.37 12.15 0.84
C ALA A 59 -5.82 11.79 2.27
N ASP A 60 -6.10 10.52 2.49
CA ASP A 60 -6.45 9.91 3.76
C ASP A 60 -5.35 10.10 4.82
N ALA A 61 -4.10 9.81 4.46
CA ALA A 61 -2.95 10.08 5.33
C ALA A 61 -2.88 11.55 5.73
N ARG A 62 -3.12 12.49 4.80
CA ARG A 62 -3.14 13.93 5.10
C ARG A 62 -4.21 14.30 6.13
N LEU A 63 -5.38 13.67 6.09
CA LEU A 63 -6.43 13.88 7.11
C LEU A 63 -5.95 13.46 8.50
N VAL A 64 -5.28 12.32 8.60
CA VAL A 64 -4.75 11.83 9.90
C VAL A 64 -3.57 12.67 10.38
N PHE A 65 -2.69 13.14 9.48
CA PHE A 65 -1.66 14.12 9.83
C PHE A 65 -2.25 15.39 10.46
N ALA A 66 -3.32 15.95 9.86
CA ALA A 66 -4.00 17.13 10.41
C ALA A 66 -4.68 16.84 11.76
N MET A 67 -5.19 15.62 11.97
CA MET A 67 -5.72 15.18 13.25
C MET A 67 -4.62 15.10 14.32
N ALA A 68 -3.47 14.53 13.97
CA ALA A 68 -2.31 14.41 14.85
C ALA A 68 -1.74 15.76 15.26
N GLU A 69 -1.67 16.72 14.32
CA GLU A 69 -1.23 18.09 14.59
C GLU A 69 -2.12 18.78 15.65
N LYS A 70 -3.46 18.62 15.55
CA LYS A 70 -4.41 19.14 16.55
C LYS A 70 -4.22 18.53 17.93
N LEU A 71 -3.73 17.29 18.00
CA LEU A 71 -3.41 16.60 19.25
C LEU A 71 -1.99 16.93 19.77
N GLY A 72 -1.21 17.72 19.03
CA GLY A 72 0.17 18.09 19.36
C GLY A 72 1.21 17.02 19.02
N CYS A 73 0.85 16.05 18.18
CA CYS A 73 1.79 15.06 17.66
C CYS A 73 2.52 15.64 16.44
N LYS A 74 3.86 15.59 16.44
CA LYS A 74 4.69 16.13 15.35
C LYS A 74 5.10 15.02 14.38
N MET A 75 4.19 14.72 13.46
CA MET A 75 4.48 13.75 12.40
C MET A 75 5.38 14.36 11.32
N HIS A 76 6.34 13.57 10.85
CA HIS A 76 7.31 13.97 9.82
C HIS A 76 7.66 12.82 8.85
N VAL A 77 7.02 11.64 8.97
CA VAL A 77 7.24 10.51 8.06
C VAL A 77 5.92 10.04 7.43
N LEU A 78 5.90 9.90 6.11
CA LEU A 78 4.84 9.23 5.36
C LEU A 78 5.41 7.98 4.70
N ASP A 79 4.83 6.82 4.99
CA ASP A 79 5.16 5.57 4.32
C ASP A 79 4.01 5.15 3.39
N ILE A 80 4.28 5.15 2.08
CA ILE A 80 3.28 4.81 1.07
C ILE A 80 3.19 3.29 0.80
N GLY A 81 3.97 2.48 1.53
CA GLY A 81 3.98 1.04 1.40
C GLY A 81 4.49 0.57 0.04
N GLY A 82 3.94 -0.54 -0.45
CA GLY A 82 4.29 -1.15 -1.73
C GLY A 82 3.07 -1.33 -2.63
N GLY A 83 3.07 -2.41 -3.42
CA GLY A 83 1.98 -2.75 -4.34
C GLY A 83 2.34 -2.57 -5.82
N PHE A 84 3.39 -1.80 -6.11
CA PHE A 84 3.91 -1.53 -7.45
C PHE A 84 4.18 -2.82 -8.27
N PRO A 85 3.87 -2.83 -9.58
CA PRO A 85 4.18 -3.96 -10.46
C PRO A 85 5.70 -4.08 -10.67
N GLY A 86 6.24 -5.30 -10.71
CA GLY A 86 7.66 -5.58 -10.99
C GLY A 86 7.94 -6.10 -12.41
N THR A 87 6.91 -6.10 -13.25
CA THR A 87 6.93 -6.50 -14.67
C THR A 87 6.07 -5.55 -15.51
N GLU A 88 6.33 -5.48 -16.81
CA GLU A 88 5.62 -4.63 -17.77
C GLU A 88 4.41 -5.33 -18.43
N ASP A 89 4.15 -6.60 -18.10
CA ASP A 89 3.07 -7.42 -18.69
C ASP A 89 1.69 -7.19 -18.03
N GLY A 90 1.61 -6.30 -17.03
CA GLY A 90 0.38 -5.91 -16.37
C GLY A 90 -0.52 -5.00 -17.21
N ILE A 91 -1.81 -4.90 -16.82
CA ILE A 91 -2.77 -3.95 -17.43
C ILE A 91 -2.33 -2.50 -17.20
N VAL A 92 -1.66 -2.23 -16.08
CA VAL A 92 -1.15 -0.91 -15.71
C VAL A 92 0.33 -1.03 -15.35
N CYS A 93 1.16 -0.20 -15.98
CA CYS A 93 2.61 -0.20 -15.78
C CYS A 93 3.02 0.63 -14.56
N PHE A 94 4.29 0.48 -14.14
CA PHE A 94 4.82 1.18 -12.97
C PHE A 94 4.76 2.70 -13.12
N GLU A 95 5.02 3.23 -14.31
CA GLU A 95 5.05 4.66 -14.61
C GLU A 95 3.71 5.32 -14.29
N GLU A 96 2.59 4.66 -14.61
CA GLU A 96 1.26 5.20 -14.30
C GLU A 96 1.03 5.29 -12.78
N PHE A 97 1.47 4.29 -12.02
CA PHE A 97 1.45 4.34 -10.55
C PHE A 97 2.35 5.46 -10.02
N ALA A 98 3.56 5.61 -10.57
CA ALA A 98 4.53 6.62 -10.15
C ALA A 98 4.03 8.04 -10.43
N ASP A 99 3.42 8.29 -11.59
CA ASP A 99 2.88 9.59 -11.98
C ASP A 99 1.70 10.00 -11.09
N VAL A 100 0.78 9.07 -10.83
CA VAL A 100 -0.38 9.31 -9.95
C VAL A 100 0.09 9.54 -8.51
N THR A 101 1.03 8.73 -8.02
CA THR A 101 1.61 8.88 -6.68
C THR A 101 2.31 10.23 -6.53
N THR A 102 3.15 10.61 -7.50
CA THR A 102 3.88 11.88 -7.49
C THR A 102 2.93 13.07 -7.51
N SER A 103 1.89 13.01 -8.35
CA SER A 103 0.86 14.05 -8.41
C SER A 103 0.11 14.20 -7.08
N ALA A 104 -0.22 13.08 -6.43
CA ALA A 104 -0.86 13.08 -5.12
C ALA A 104 0.08 13.63 -4.03
N LEU A 105 1.36 13.22 -4.01
CA LEU A 105 2.34 13.74 -3.06
C LEU A 105 2.55 15.25 -3.22
N ASN A 106 2.66 15.76 -4.45
CA ASN A 106 2.79 17.20 -4.68
C ASN A 106 1.58 18.00 -4.18
N LYS A 107 0.38 17.42 -4.31
CA LYS A 107 -0.87 18.04 -3.84
C LYS A 107 -1.02 17.98 -2.32
N TYR A 108 -0.78 16.81 -1.74
CA TYR A 108 -1.12 16.50 -0.34
C TYR A 108 0.08 16.43 0.58
N PHE A 109 1.32 16.54 0.13
CA PHE A 109 2.56 16.59 0.93
C PHE A 109 3.65 17.41 0.19
N PRO A 110 3.37 18.67 -0.18
CA PRO A 110 4.37 19.54 -0.81
C PRO A 110 5.62 19.73 0.06
N GLU A 111 6.74 20.09 -0.56
CA GLU A 111 8.07 20.19 0.08
C GLU A 111 8.10 21.04 1.36
N ASN A 112 7.26 22.07 1.44
CA ASN A 112 7.17 22.95 2.61
C ASN A 112 6.62 22.25 3.87
N CYS A 113 5.97 21.08 3.72
CA CYS A 113 5.52 20.27 4.85
C CYS A 113 6.67 19.57 5.59
N ARG A 114 7.87 19.47 4.98
CA ARG A 114 9.05 18.78 5.56
C ARG A 114 8.75 17.35 6.04
N VAL A 115 7.91 16.64 5.28
CA VAL A 115 7.60 15.23 5.53
C VAL A 115 8.53 14.37 4.67
N GLU A 116 9.24 13.46 5.32
CA GLU A 116 10.02 12.42 4.66
C GLU A 116 9.07 11.36 4.11
N VAL A 117 9.11 11.13 2.80
CA VAL A 117 8.31 10.10 2.14
C VAL A 117 9.18 8.88 1.87
N ILE A 118 8.73 7.73 2.36
CA ILE A 118 9.37 6.43 2.15
C ILE A 118 8.37 5.45 1.55
N THR A 119 8.90 4.36 0.98
CA THR A 119 8.12 3.28 0.36
C THR A 119 8.75 1.94 0.71
N GLU A 120 7.94 0.89 0.74
CA GLU A 120 8.33 -0.50 1.04
C GLU A 120 8.12 -1.41 -0.20
N PRO A 121 8.82 -1.15 -1.33
CA PRO A 121 8.67 -1.94 -2.55
C PRO A 121 9.29 -3.34 -2.38
N GLY A 122 8.45 -4.37 -2.47
CA GLY A 122 8.91 -5.76 -2.50
C GLY A 122 8.98 -6.27 -3.94
N ARG A 123 7.83 -6.73 -4.45
CA ARG A 123 7.68 -7.34 -5.77
C ARG A 123 8.31 -6.54 -6.90
N TYR A 124 8.17 -5.21 -6.88
CA TYR A 124 8.80 -4.28 -7.82
C TYR A 124 10.27 -4.61 -8.13
N TYR A 125 11.07 -4.91 -7.11
CA TYR A 125 12.50 -5.15 -7.29
C TYR A 125 12.86 -6.55 -7.80
N VAL A 126 12.02 -7.57 -7.54
CA VAL A 126 12.44 -8.97 -7.64
C VAL A 126 11.56 -9.84 -8.55
N GLU A 127 10.41 -9.34 -8.99
CA GLU A 127 9.43 -10.12 -9.76
C GLU A 127 10.02 -10.69 -11.06
N SER A 128 10.67 -9.85 -11.85
CA SER A 128 11.30 -10.24 -13.12
C SER A 128 12.73 -10.78 -12.97
N ALA A 129 13.30 -10.74 -11.76
CA ALA A 129 14.70 -11.10 -11.53
C ALA A 129 14.95 -12.63 -11.53
N PHE A 130 13.90 -13.44 -11.36
CA PHE A 130 14.03 -14.88 -11.24
C PHE A 130 13.17 -15.62 -12.27
N LEU A 131 13.75 -16.67 -12.86
CA LEU A 131 13.05 -17.62 -13.72
C LEU A 131 13.17 -19.01 -13.10
N LEU A 132 12.05 -19.73 -12.98
CA LEU A 132 12.02 -21.11 -12.47
C LEU A 132 11.72 -22.09 -13.62
N PRO A 133 12.74 -22.63 -14.31
CA PRO A 133 12.52 -23.69 -15.29
C PRO A 133 12.19 -25.00 -14.56
N ALA A 134 11.11 -25.68 -15.00
CA ALA A 134 10.70 -26.97 -14.45
C ALA A 134 10.62 -28.04 -15.54
N ARG A 135 11.09 -29.26 -15.24
CA ARG A 135 10.99 -30.41 -16.15
C ARG A 135 9.68 -31.14 -15.91
N ILE A 136 8.95 -31.45 -16.99
CA ILE A 136 7.83 -32.39 -16.93
C ILE A 136 8.39 -33.79 -16.63
N ILE A 137 8.04 -34.36 -15.48
CA ILE A 137 8.49 -35.71 -15.05
C ILE A 137 7.42 -36.78 -15.19
N GLY A 138 6.20 -36.41 -15.58
CA GLY A 138 5.10 -37.33 -15.79
C GLY A 138 3.91 -36.64 -16.45
N LYS A 139 3.14 -37.42 -17.20
CA LYS A 139 1.86 -37.02 -17.81
C LYS A 139 0.93 -38.22 -17.67
N LYS A 140 -0.31 -37.98 -17.24
CA LYS A 140 -1.38 -38.98 -17.23
C LYS A 140 -2.37 -38.62 -18.33
N ASP A 141 -2.64 -39.55 -19.25
CA ASP A 141 -3.65 -39.33 -20.27
C ASP A 141 -5.05 -39.43 -19.64
N GLY A 142 -5.96 -38.57 -20.08
CA GLY A 142 -7.36 -38.62 -19.67
C GLY A 142 -8.00 -39.91 -20.18
N VAL A 143 -8.89 -40.51 -19.38
CA VAL A 143 -9.72 -41.62 -19.86
C VAL A 143 -10.70 -41.02 -20.88
N GLU A 144 -10.60 -41.40 -22.16
CA GLU A 144 -11.65 -41.09 -23.12
C GLU A 144 -12.94 -41.77 -22.63
N ALA A 145 -13.97 -40.97 -22.35
CA ALA A 145 -15.30 -41.51 -22.13
C ALA A 145 -15.79 -42.12 -23.45
N SER A 146 -15.59 -43.43 -23.62
CA SER A 146 -16.28 -44.19 -24.66
C SER A 146 -17.76 -44.25 -24.30
N CYS A 147 -18.53 -43.23 -24.70
CA CYS A 147 -19.98 -43.36 -24.76
C CYS A 147 -20.27 -44.37 -25.87
N GLY A 148 -20.67 -45.59 -25.48
CA GLY A 148 -20.97 -46.68 -26.39
C GLY A 148 -22.03 -46.27 -27.41
N LYS A 149 -21.82 -46.70 -28.66
CA LYS A 149 -22.80 -46.64 -29.74
C LYS A 149 -24.02 -47.50 -29.42
#